data_AF-A0A6P7H0N8-F1
#
_entry.id   AF-A0A6P7H0N8-F1
#
_cell.length_a   1.000
_cell.length_b   1.000
_cell.length_c   1.000
_cell.angle_alpha   90.00
_cell.angle_beta   90.00
_cell.angle_gamma   90.00
#
_symmetry.space_group_name_H-M   'P 1'
#
loop_
_entity.id
_entity.type
_entity.pdbx_description
1 polymer ?
#
loop_
_entity_poly.entity_id
_entity_poly.type
_entity_poly.pdbx_seq_one_letter_code
_entity_poly.pdbx_strand_id
1 'polypeptide(L)'
;MMRLEQVQNVALRIVTGCLRSTPILILQAECSVTTLQVRREILAHKYILKQMPEKNNIIVKRLNKLNEAINANNRFWRNKVIPDYSLAYTNILKKTKNIIRYKINPIYEVERKTLLYPITIKSLEFEKYEIESNERFIAKYGGIYNNHIHVYTNGSIDPQTNQSGFGIYIPSINYKYSSRLHNYTQICTTEILAVHKAISVCIEKEIMKAVIFVDSKSALSKISTVDS
;
A
#
# COMPACT_ATOMS: atom_id res chain seq x y z
N MET A 1 -20.61 -21.58 -9.69
CA MET A 1 -19.43 -20.72 -9.94
C MET A 1 -18.88 -20.81 -11.38
N MET A 2 -19.02 -21.94 -12.09
CA MET A 2 -18.39 -22.19 -13.40
C MET A 2 -18.71 -21.19 -14.51
N ARG A 3 -19.89 -20.55 -14.51
CA ARG A 3 -20.28 -19.64 -15.60
C ARG A 3 -19.35 -18.45 -15.78
N LEU A 4 -18.83 -17.86 -14.69
CA LEU A 4 -17.95 -16.69 -14.79
C LEU A 4 -16.52 -17.07 -15.21
N GLU A 5 -16.05 -18.25 -14.80
CA GLU A 5 -14.75 -18.77 -15.23
C GLU A 5 -14.73 -19.05 -16.73
N GLN A 6 -15.82 -19.61 -17.25
CA GLN A 6 -15.99 -19.80 -18.69
C GLN A 6 -15.92 -18.47 -19.45
N VAL A 7 -16.58 -17.42 -18.95
CA VAL A 7 -16.50 -16.08 -19.54
C VAL A 7 -15.07 -15.53 -19.53
N GLN A 8 -14.36 -15.62 -18.39
CA GLN A 8 -12.95 -15.20 -18.33
C GLN A 8 -12.09 -15.97 -19.33
N ASN A 9 -12.26 -17.29 -19.42
CA ASN A 9 -11.46 -18.14 -20.31
C ASN A 9 -11.72 -17.81 -21.79
N VAL A 10 -12.97 -17.54 -22.16
CA VAL A 10 -13.32 -17.10 -23.52
C VAL A 10 -12.71 -15.73 -23.80
N ALA A 11 -12.82 -14.78 -22.88
CA ALA A 11 -12.22 -13.45 -23.04
C ALA A 11 -10.70 -13.51 -23.21
N LEU A 12 -10.00 -14.32 -22.41
CA LEU A 12 -8.55 -14.52 -22.54
C LEU A 12 -8.18 -15.04 -23.93
N ARG A 13 -8.94 -15.97 -24.50
CA ARG A 13 -8.70 -16.48 -25.87
C ARG A 13 -8.91 -15.40 -26.92
N ILE A 14 -9.97 -14.61 -26.80
CA ILE A 14 -10.27 -13.53 -27.75
C ILE A 14 -9.13 -12.51 -27.76
N VAL A 15 -8.69 -12.06 -26.58
CA VAL A 15 -7.64 -11.03 -26.45
C VAL A 15 -6.28 -11.54 -26.93
N THR A 16 -5.97 -12.81 -26.70
CA THR A 16 -4.67 -13.41 -27.10
C THR A 16 -4.65 -13.98 -28.52
N GLY A 17 -5.80 -14.10 -29.18
CA GLY A 17 -5.92 -14.78 -30.48
C GLY A 17 -5.60 -16.28 -30.45
N CYS A 18 -5.49 -16.88 -29.25
CA CYS A 18 -5.11 -18.27 -29.10
C CYS A 18 -6.22 -19.25 -29.51
N LEU A 19 -5.81 -20.42 -30.02
CA LEU A 19 -6.69 -21.52 -30.38
C LEU A 19 -7.53 -21.99 -29.18
N ARG A 20 -8.69 -22.61 -29.45
CA ARG A 20 -9.53 -23.21 -28.41
C ARG A 20 -8.83 -24.32 -27.62
N SER A 21 -7.88 -25.02 -28.24
CA SER A 21 -7.08 -26.08 -27.63
C SER A 21 -6.00 -25.56 -26.67
N THR A 22 -5.64 -24.28 -26.72
CA THR A 22 -4.59 -23.74 -25.84
C THR A 22 -4.98 -23.91 -24.37
N PRO A 23 -4.12 -24.50 -23.52
CA PRO A 23 -4.39 -24.63 -22.09
C PRO A 23 -4.66 -23.27 -21.42
N ILE A 24 -5.67 -23.23 -20.52
CA ILE A 24 -6.07 -22.00 -19.82
C ILE A 24 -4.93 -21.42 -18.97
N LEU A 25 -4.11 -22.30 -18.36
CA LEU A 25 -2.96 -21.88 -17.56
C LEU A 25 -1.95 -21.08 -18.38
N ILE A 26 -1.75 -21.44 -19.66
CA ILE A 26 -0.86 -20.69 -20.56
C ILE A 26 -1.46 -19.31 -20.82
N LEU A 27 -2.76 -19.23 -21.16
CA LEU A 27 -3.42 -17.94 -21.38
C LEU A 27 -3.34 -17.02 -20.16
N GLN A 28 -3.50 -17.59 -18.97
CA GLN A 28 -3.38 -16.86 -17.70
C GLN A 28 -1.97 -16.35 -17.46
N ALA A 29 -0.95 -17.19 -17.73
CA ALA A 29 0.45 -16.79 -17.61
C ALA A 29 0.81 -15.67 -18.61
N GLU A 30 0.47 -15.83 -19.88
CA GLU A 30 0.70 -14.84 -20.94
C GLU A 30 0.01 -13.50 -20.63
N CYS A 31 -1.21 -13.53 -20.11
CA CYS A 31 -1.94 -12.31 -19.76
C CYS A 31 -1.60 -11.76 -18.37
N SER A 32 -0.74 -12.42 -17.59
CA SER A 32 -0.51 -12.10 -16.18
C SER A 32 -1.81 -12.03 -15.34
N VAL A 33 -2.79 -12.89 -15.65
CA VAL A 33 -4.11 -12.95 -14.99
C VAL A 33 -4.21 -14.20 -14.12
N THR A 34 -4.59 -14.03 -12.85
CA THR A 34 -4.83 -15.16 -11.93
C THR A 34 -6.20 -15.81 -12.14
N THR A 35 -6.38 -17.02 -11.59
CA THR A 35 -7.71 -17.67 -11.57
C THR A 35 -8.73 -16.83 -10.79
N LEU A 36 -10.01 -16.93 -11.15
CA LEU A 36 -11.06 -16.17 -10.47
C LEU A 36 -11.17 -16.50 -8.98
N GLN A 37 -10.95 -17.76 -8.60
CA GLN A 37 -10.95 -18.16 -7.20
C GLN A 37 -9.86 -17.41 -6.42
N VAL A 38 -8.61 -17.44 -6.89
CA VAL A 38 -7.50 -16.72 -6.25
C VAL A 38 -7.78 -15.22 -6.20
N ARG A 39 -8.34 -14.65 -7.26
CA ARG A 39 -8.73 -13.23 -7.29
C ARG A 39 -9.78 -12.91 -6.23
N ARG A 40 -10.83 -13.73 -6.08
CA ARG A 40 -11.86 -13.56 -5.04
C ARG A 40 -11.27 -13.63 -3.65
N GLU A 41 -10.39 -14.60 -3.40
CA GLU A 41 -9.70 -14.73 -2.13
C GLU A 41 -8.88 -13.47 -1.82
N ILE A 42 -8.05 -12.99 -2.76
CA ILE A 42 -7.26 -11.76 -2.57
C ILE A 42 -8.16 -10.55 -2.26
N LEU A 43 -9.26 -10.40 -3.00
CA LEU A 43 -10.20 -9.29 -2.79
C LEU A 43 -10.91 -9.39 -1.44
N ALA A 44 -11.32 -10.59 -1.02
CA ALA A 44 -11.92 -10.82 0.28
C ALA A 44 -10.95 -10.48 1.42
N HIS A 45 -9.69 -10.93 1.33
CA HIS A 45 -8.66 -10.60 2.32
C HIS A 45 -8.42 -9.08 2.39
N LYS A 46 -8.22 -8.42 1.24
CA LYS A 46 -8.00 -6.97 1.16
C LYS A 46 -9.17 -6.20 1.76
N TYR A 47 -10.40 -6.59 1.42
CA TYR A 47 -11.59 -5.92 1.92
C TYR A 47 -11.68 -6.03 3.44
N ILE A 48 -11.53 -7.24 3.98
CA ILE A 48 -11.61 -7.48 5.43
C ILE A 48 -10.51 -6.73 6.18
N LEU A 49 -9.27 -6.79 5.70
CA LEU A 49 -8.15 -6.07 6.31
C LEU A 49 -8.37 -4.56 6.37
N LYS A 50 -9.12 -3.98 5.42
CA LYS A 50 -9.51 -2.57 5.48
C LYS A 50 -10.55 -2.26 6.58
N GLN A 51 -11.40 -3.22 6.93
CA GLN A 51 -12.46 -3.03 7.94
C GLN A 51 -11.98 -3.28 9.38
N MET A 52 -11.01 -4.19 9.57
CA MET A 52 -10.55 -4.62 10.90
C MET A 52 -9.92 -3.54 11.80
N PRO A 53 -9.25 -2.50 11.26
CA PRO A 53 -8.71 -1.43 12.10
C PRO A 53 -9.77 -0.59 12.81
N GLU A 54 -11.00 -0.47 12.30
CA GLU A 54 -12.03 0.31 12.96
C GLU A 54 -12.68 -0.50 14.11
N LYS A 55 -12.54 -0.02 15.37
CA LYS A 55 -13.00 -0.75 16.58
C LYS A 55 -14.48 -1.14 16.55
N ASN A 56 -15.34 -0.30 15.96
CA ASN A 56 -16.79 -0.46 16.00
C ASN A 56 -17.42 -0.86 14.67
N ASN A 57 -16.62 -1.33 13.72
CA ASN A 57 -17.06 -1.66 12.38
C ASN A 57 -18.17 -2.74 12.36
N ILE A 58 -19.29 -2.44 11.71
CA ILE A 58 -20.45 -3.34 11.66
C ILE A 58 -20.20 -4.62 10.84
N ILE A 59 -19.35 -4.54 9.82
CA ILE A 59 -19.00 -5.68 8.97
C ILE A 59 -18.19 -6.68 9.79
N VAL A 60 -17.19 -6.21 10.56
CA VAL A 60 -16.39 -7.06 11.45
C VAL A 60 -17.28 -7.76 12.49
N LYS A 61 -18.23 -7.03 13.10
CA LYS A 61 -19.21 -7.61 14.04
C LYS A 61 -20.07 -8.70 13.39
N ARG A 62 -20.54 -8.49 12.15
CA ARG A 62 -21.32 -9.49 11.40
C ARG A 62 -20.47 -10.69 11.00
N LEU A 63 -19.23 -10.49 10.57
CA LEU A 63 -18.30 -11.56 10.24
C LEU A 63 -17.97 -12.44 11.45
N ASN A 64 -17.82 -11.84 12.65
CA ASN A 64 -17.67 -12.61 13.89
C ASN A 64 -18.87 -13.53 14.13
N LYS A 65 -20.10 -12.98 14.13
CA LYS A 65 -21.32 -13.77 14.32
C LYS A 65 -21.46 -14.89 13.28
N LEU A 66 -21.14 -14.58 12.02
CA LEU A 66 -21.17 -15.57 10.95
C LEU A 66 -20.14 -16.67 11.18
N ASN A 67 -18.93 -16.32 11.60
CA ASN A 67 -17.89 -17.29 11.90
C ASN A 67 -18.26 -18.18 13.09
N GLU A 68 -18.85 -17.61 14.15
CA GLU A 68 -19.41 -18.38 15.27
C GLU A 68 -20.50 -19.36 14.81
N ALA A 69 -21.43 -18.92 13.96
CA ALA A 69 -22.48 -19.78 13.42
C ALA A 69 -21.95 -20.92 12.53
N ILE A 70 -20.89 -20.67 11.77
CA ILE A 70 -20.20 -21.68 10.96
C ILE A 70 -19.49 -22.69 11.88
N ASN A 71 -18.77 -22.22 12.89
CA ASN A 71 -18.00 -23.05 13.81
C ASN A 71 -18.87 -23.84 14.80
N ALA A 72 -20.09 -23.37 15.09
CA ALA A 72 -21.07 -24.08 15.92
C ALA A 72 -21.61 -25.39 15.27
N ASN A 73 -21.08 -25.80 14.12
CA ASN A 73 -21.45 -27.03 13.40
C ASN A 73 -22.96 -27.15 13.12
N ASN A 74 -23.59 -26.00 12.84
CA ASN A 74 -25.00 -25.91 12.48
C ASN A 74 -25.26 -26.73 11.21
N ARG A 75 -26.35 -27.51 11.21
CA ARG A 75 -26.79 -28.37 10.09
C ARG A 75 -26.85 -27.61 8.75
N PHE A 76 -27.19 -26.33 8.78
CA PHE A 76 -27.22 -25.47 7.59
C PHE A 76 -25.86 -25.41 6.86
N TRP A 77 -24.76 -25.26 7.59
CA TRP A 77 -23.43 -25.05 7.00
C TRP A 77 -22.75 -26.33 6.52
N ARG A 78 -23.21 -27.52 6.98
CA ARG A 78 -22.62 -28.81 6.55
C ARG A 78 -22.75 -29.06 5.05
N ASN A 79 -23.83 -28.57 4.44
CA ASN A 79 -24.16 -28.79 3.04
C ASN A 79 -24.02 -27.51 2.20
N LYS A 80 -23.40 -26.45 2.74
CA LYS A 80 -23.27 -25.16 2.06
C LYS A 80 -21.80 -24.79 1.90
N VAL A 81 -21.49 -24.19 0.76
CA VAL A 81 -20.17 -23.60 0.51
C VAL A 81 -20.01 -22.40 1.45
N ILE A 82 -18.91 -22.40 2.20
CA ILE A 82 -18.55 -21.30 3.08
C ILE A 82 -18.22 -20.07 2.22
N PRO A 83 -18.76 -18.88 2.53
CA PRO A 83 -18.43 -17.67 1.79
C PRO A 83 -16.94 -17.32 1.86
N ASP A 84 -16.39 -16.81 0.75
CA ASP A 84 -14.97 -16.41 0.63
C ASP A 84 -14.57 -15.40 1.74
N TYR A 85 -15.47 -14.49 2.10
CA TYR A 85 -15.25 -13.54 3.19
C TYR A 85 -15.08 -14.21 4.56
N SER A 86 -15.85 -15.26 4.85
CA SER A 86 -15.73 -16.00 6.12
C SER A 86 -14.41 -16.77 6.17
N LEU A 87 -14.02 -17.39 5.06
CA LEU A 87 -12.74 -18.09 4.95
C LEU A 87 -11.57 -17.12 5.13
N ALA A 88 -11.58 -16.00 4.42
CA ALA A 88 -10.58 -14.95 4.53
C ALA A 88 -10.51 -14.36 5.94
N TYR A 89 -11.66 -14.12 6.58
CA TYR A 89 -11.72 -13.61 7.96
C TYR A 89 -11.01 -14.55 8.94
N THR A 90 -11.33 -15.84 8.88
CA THR A 90 -10.70 -16.87 9.73
C THR A 90 -9.20 -17.00 9.46
N ASN A 91 -8.79 -16.92 8.19
CA ASN A 91 -7.37 -16.94 7.83
C ASN A 91 -6.61 -15.73 8.38
N ILE A 92 -7.21 -14.54 8.32
CA ILE A 92 -6.62 -13.32 8.87
C ILE A 92 -6.48 -13.45 10.39
N LEU A 93 -7.53 -13.84 11.12
CA LEU A 93 -7.47 -14.01 12.57
C LEU A 93 -6.36 -14.98 13.01
N LYS A 94 -6.10 -16.04 12.23
CA LYS A 94 -5.01 -16.99 12.50
C LYS A 94 -3.61 -16.40 12.26
N LYS A 95 -3.48 -15.51 11.28
CA LYS A 95 -2.17 -15.00 10.80
C LYS A 95 -1.79 -13.63 11.37
N THR A 96 -2.76 -12.82 11.78
CA THR A 96 -2.54 -11.45 12.28
C THR A 96 -2.90 -11.36 13.76
N LYS A 97 -1.88 -11.20 14.61
CA LYS A 97 -2.08 -11.06 16.06
C LYS A 97 -2.29 -9.61 16.50
N ASN A 98 -1.68 -8.66 15.79
CA ASN A 98 -1.65 -7.24 16.18
C ASN A 98 -2.11 -6.36 15.01
N ILE A 99 -3.42 -6.13 14.90
CA ILE A 99 -3.96 -5.09 14.01
C ILE A 99 -4.14 -3.83 14.87
N ILE A 100 -3.50 -2.73 14.49
CA ILE A 100 -3.71 -1.44 15.14
C ILE A 100 -5.17 -1.05 14.91
N ARG A 101 -5.88 -0.76 16.01
CA ARG A 101 -7.30 -0.40 15.96
C ARG A 101 -7.54 1.03 16.39
N TYR A 102 -8.25 1.78 15.57
CA TYR A 102 -8.64 3.17 15.80
C TYR A 102 -10.14 3.30 16.11
N LYS A 103 -10.50 4.33 16.88
CA LYS A 103 -11.90 4.62 17.23
C LYS A 103 -12.64 5.25 16.06
N ILE A 104 -11.95 6.15 15.35
CA ILE A 104 -12.38 6.82 14.12
C ILE A 104 -11.23 6.71 13.12
N ASN A 105 -11.51 6.82 11.82
CA ASN A 105 -10.44 6.81 10.82
C ASN A 105 -9.40 7.90 11.17
N PRO A 106 -8.08 7.59 11.20
CA PRO A 106 -7.05 8.55 11.60
C PRO A 106 -7.08 9.87 10.84
N ILE A 107 -7.59 9.88 9.60
CA ILE A 107 -7.76 11.11 8.83
C ILE A 107 -8.72 12.12 9.50
N TYR A 108 -9.64 11.63 10.34
CA TYR A 108 -10.59 12.46 11.09
C TYR A 108 -10.11 12.80 12.51
N GLU A 109 -8.93 12.30 12.93
CA GLU A 109 -8.33 12.67 14.22
C GLU A 109 -7.58 14.01 14.14
N VAL A 110 -7.19 14.44 12.95
CA VAL A 110 -6.51 15.71 12.70
C VAL A 110 -7.48 16.88 12.55
N GLU A 111 -7.03 18.07 12.96
CA GLU A 111 -7.82 19.30 12.82
C GLU A 111 -8.21 19.56 11.36
N ARG A 112 -9.46 19.98 11.13
CA ARG A 112 -9.99 20.28 9.80
C ARG A 112 -9.13 21.28 9.02
N LYS A 113 -8.51 22.25 9.70
CA LYS A 113 -7.62 23.23 9.06
C LYS A 113 -6.43 22.55 8.39
N THR A 114 -5.87 21.52 9.01
CA THR A 114 -4.74 20.74 8.47
C THR A 114 -5.15 19.96 7.23
N LEU A 115 -6.41 19.51 7.16
CA LEU A 115 -6.96 18.86 5.96
C LEU A 115 -7.19 19.84 4.82
N LEU A 116 -7.54 21.10 5.13
CA LEU A 116 -7.78 22.16 4.13
C LEU A 116 -6.50 22.75 3.54
N TYR A 117 -5.40 22.71 4.29
CA TYR A 117 -4.10 23.23 3.87
C TYR A 117 -3.12 22.07 3.72
N PRO A 118 -3.24 21.27 2.64
CA PRO A 118 -2.37 20.12 2.43
C PRO A 118 -0.91 20.55 2.29
N ILE A 119 -0.02 19.61 2.60
CA ILE A 119 1.43 19.80 2.48
C ILE A 119 1.75 20.23 1.04
N THR A 120 2.57 21.29 0.91
CA THR A 120 3.03 21.74 -0.41
C THR A 120 3.99 20.70 -0.99
N ILE A 121 3.50 19.92 -1.96
CA ILE A 121 4.31 18.98 -2.71
C ILE A 121 4.65 19.61 -4.05
N LYS A 122 5.93 19.80 -4.32
CA LYS A 122 6.42 20.24 -5.62
C LYS A 122 7.05 19.05 -6.33
N SER A 123 6.42 18.61 -7.41
CA SER A 123 7.00 17.59 -8.28
C SER A 123 7.98 18.22 -9.25
N LEU A 124 9.12 17.59 -9.39
CA LEU A 124 10.07 17.82 -10.46
C LEU A 124 9.92 16.66 -11.43
N GLU A 125 9.37 16.94 -12.60
CA GLU A 125 9.34 15.97 -13.69
C GLU A 125 10.68 16.07 -14.42
N PHE A 126 11.72 15.47 -13.83
CA PHE A 126 12.97 15.21 -14.53
C PHE A 126 12.92 13.82 -15.16
N GLU A 127 13.42 13.69 -16.38
CA GLU A 127 13.68 12.35 -16.91
C GLU A 127 14.90 11.74 -16.19
N LYS A 128 14.87 10.43 -15.96
CA LYS A 128 15.89 9.70 -15.18
C LYS A 128 17.32 9.86 -15.72
N TYR A 129 17.46 10.28 -16.98
CA TYR A 129 18.72 10.43 -17.70
C TYR A 129 18.88 11.82 -18.33
N GLU A 130 18.16 12.82 -17.81
CA GLU A 130 18.25 14.18 -18.31
C GLU A 130 19.63 14.79 -17.97
N ILE A 131 20.35 15.18 -19.02
CA ILE A 131 21.58 15.97 -18.92
C ILE A 131 21.20 17.31 -18.26
N GLU A 132 21.99 17.78 -17.29
CA GLU A 132 21.75 19.03 -16.50
C GLU A 132 20.65 18.96 -15.41
N SER A 133 20.17 17.77 -15.01
CA SER A 133 19.17 17.62 -13.93
C SER A 133 19.53 18.37 -12.63
N ASN A 134 20.80 18.32 -12.22
CA ASN A 134 21.30 19.08 -11.05
C ASN A 134 21.24 20.59 -11.26
N GLU A 135 21.62 21.09 -12.43
CA GLU A 135 21.65 22.54 -12.73
C GLU A 135 20.23 23.11 -12.77
N ARG A 136 19.29 22.39 -13.39
CA ARG A 136 17.87 22.75 -13.38
C ARG A 136 17.27 22.71 -11.97
N PHE A 137 17.63 21.72 -11.16
CA PHE A 137 17.21 21.64 -9.77
C PHE A 137 17.70 22.86 -8.98
N ILE A 138 19.00 23.19 -9.09
CA ILE A 138 19.61 24.34 -8.42
C ILE A 138 19.00 25.65 -8.93
N ALA A 139 18.80 25.81 -10.24
CA ALA A 139 18.20 27.01 -10.82
C ALA A 139 16.77 27.25 -10.31
N LYS A 140 15.97 26.18 -10.16
CA LYS A 140 14.57 26.28 -9.76
C LYS A 140 14.38 26.37 -8.24
N TYR A 141 15.24 25.71 -7.46
CA TYR A 141 15.02 25.51 -6.03
C TYR A 141 16.20 25.85 -5.12
N GLY A 142 17.40 26.02 -5.68
CA GLY A 142 18.61 26.36 -4.93
C GLY A 142 18.36 27.55 -4.00
N GLY A 143 17.90 28.69 -4.54
CA GLY A 143 17.60 29.87 -3.71
C GLY A 143 16.41 29.71 -2.74
N ILE A 144 15.40 28.91 -3.09
CA ILE A 144 14.12 28.84 -2.36
C ILE A 144 14.28 28.11 -1.03
N TYR A 145 15.06 27.02 -1.03
CA TYR A 145 15.22 26.14 0.13
C TYR A 145 16.61 26.23 0.78
N ASN A 146 17.39 27.28 0.48
CA ASN A 146 18.70 27.51 1.10
C ASN A 146 18.63 27.64 2.63
N ASN A 147 17.57 28.26 3.14
CA ASN A 147 17.37 28.43 4.59
C ASN A 147 16.62 27.25 5.24
N HIS A 148 16.44 26.13 4.53
CA HIS A 148 15.79 24.92 5.04
C HIS A 148 16.82 23.82 5.25
N ILE A 149 16.58 22.96 6.23
CA ILE A 149 17.35 21.73 6.40
C ILE A 149 16.94 20.73 5.31
N HIS A 150 17.94 20.20 4.60
CA HIS A 150 17.74 19.24 3.53
C HIS A 150 17.72 17.83 4.11
N VAL A 151 16.61 17.13 3.89
CA VAL A 151 16.40 15.75 4.36
C VAL A 151 16.20 14.86 3.14
N TYR A 152 17.01 13.82 3.01
CA TYR A 152 16.93 12.88 1.90
C TYR A 152 16.36 11.56 2.40
N THR A 153 15.39 11.01 1.68
CA THR A 153 14.78 9.73 1.99
C THR A 153 14.91 8.78 0.82
N ASN A 154 15.05 7.48 1.10
CA ASN A 154 15.05 6.46 0.07
C ASN A 154 14.49 5.15 0.64
N GLY A 155 13.66 4.46 -0.13
CA GLY A 155 13.18 3.12 0.13
C GLY A 155 13.74 2.11 -0.86
N SER A 156 14.09 0.93 -0.40
CA SER A 156 14.60 -0.12 -1.27
C SER A 156 13.99 -1.48 -0.97
N ILE A 157 13.92 -2.30 -2.02
CA ILE A 157 13.54 -3.71 -1.97
C ILE A 157 14.58 -4.49 -2.73
N ASP A 158 15.07 -5.55 -2.09
CA ASP A 158 15.84 -6.58 -2.77
C ASP A 158 14.86 -7.48 -3.56
N PRO A 159 14.94 -7.52 -4.90
CA PRO A 159 14.04 -8.28 -5.74
C PRO A 159 14.19 -9.80 -5.57
N GLN A 160 15.35 -10.30 -5.09
CA GLN A 160 15.59 -11.73 -4.92
C GLN A 160 15.03 -12.21 -3.58
N THR A 161 15.26 -11.46 -2.51
CA THR A 161 14.88 -11.87 -1.16
C THR A 161 13.55 -11.29 -0.68
N ASN A 162 12.96 -10.34 -1.43
CA ASN A 162 11.81 -9.51 -1.03
C ASN A 162 12.04 -8.77 0.29
N GLN A 163 13.30 -8.60 0.69
CA GLN A 163 13.65 -7.85 1.87
C GLN A 163 13.56 -6.37 1.56
N SER A 164 12.98 -5.60 2.47
CA SER A 164 12.75 -4.18 2.28
C SER A 164 13.33 -3.36 3.42
N GLY A 165 13.66 -2.11 3.13
CA GLY A 165 14.18 -1.19 4.12
C GLY A 165 14.15 0.23 3.62
N PHE A 166 14.22 1.17 4.54
CA PHE A 166 14.26 2.58 4.20
C PHE A 166 15.41 3.27 4.93
N GLY A 167 15.83 4.41 4.38
CA GLY A 167 16.91 5.23 4.90
C GLY A 167 16.56 6.70 4.87
N ILE A 168 17.19 7.44 5.79
CA ILE A 168 17.13 8.90 5.90
C ILE A 168 18.53 9.42 6.09
N TYR A 169 18.84 10.52 5.41
CA TYR A 169 20.09 11.24 5.56
C TYR A 169 19.84 12.75 5.67
N ILE A 170 20.43 13.38 6.69
CA ILE A 170 20.41 14.82 6.91
C ILE A 170 21.86 15.32 7.00
N PRO A 171 22.42 15.88 5.91
CA PRO A 171 23.83 16.25 5.86
C PRO A 171 24.25 17.29 6.90
N SER A 172 23.42 18.32 7.12
CA SER A 172 23.74 19.47 7.98
C SER A 172 24.03 19.11 9.44
N ILE A 173 23.44 18.00 9.93
CA ILE A 173 23.63 17.48 11.28
C ILE A 173 24.31 16.11 11.28
N ASN A 174 24.84 15.68 10.12
CA ASN A 174 25.42 14.36 9.88
C ASN A 174 24.56 13.20 10.42
N TYR A 175 23.23 13.32 10.29
CA TYR A 175 22.32 12.30 10.80
C TYR A 175 22.03 11.26 9.73
N LYS A 176 22.20 9.99 10.08
CA LYS A 176 21.90 8.84 9.23
C LYS A 176 21.02 7.86 10.00
N TYR A 177 19.97 7.40 9.36
CA TYR A 177 19.11 6.35 9.89
C TYR A 177 18.75 5.38 8.78
N SER A 178 18.71 4.09 9.11
CA SER A 178 18.18 3.07 8.22
C SER A 178 17.50 1.99 9.05
N SER A 179 16.39 1.47 8.54
CA SER A 179 15.66 0.39 9.21
C SER A 179 15.15 -0.64 8.24
N ARG A 180 15.07 -1.88 8.72
CA ARG A 180 14.55 -3.01 7.99
C ARG A 180 13.07 -3.16 8.26
N LEU A 181 12.31 -3.41 7.21
CA LEU A 181 10.88 -3.65 7.27
C LEU A 181 10.61 -5.14 7.13
N HIS A 182 9.36 -5.53 7.33
CA HIS A 182 8.95 -6.91 7.09
C HIS A 182 9.17 -7.28 5.62
N ASN A 183 9.55 -8.54 5.38
CA ASN A 183 9.65 -9.05 4.01
C ASN A 183 8.32 -8.87 3.29
N TYR A 184 8.37 -8.65 1.98
CA TYR A 184 7.19 -8.40 1.13
C TYR A 184 6.46 -7.07 1.39
N THR A 185 7.03 -6.15 2.18
CA THR A 185 6.51 -4.77 2.23
C THR A 185 6.65 -4.13 0.85
N GLN A 186 5.59 -3.47 0.37
CA GLN A 186 5.59 -2.86 -0.96
C GLN A 186 6.52 -1.65 -1.03
N ILE A 187 7.16 -1.42 -2.18
CA ILE A 187 8.13 -0.33 -2.37
C ILE A 187 7.52 1.02 -2.01
N CYS A 188 6.30 1.27 -2.46
CA CYS A 188 5.57 2.50 -2.16
C CYS A 188 5.33 2.69 -0.64
N THR A 189 5.08 1.61 0.10
CA THR A 189 4.93 1.66 1.57
C THR A 189 6.28 1.96 2.23
N THR A 190 7.36 1.34 1.75
CA THR A 190 8.73 1.60 2.22
C THR A 190 9.10 3.08 2.09
N GLU A 191 8.81 3.68 0.93
CA GLU A 191 9.04 5.11 0.67
C GLU A 191 8.22 6.02 1.60
N ILE A 192 6.92 5.71 1.78
CA ILE A 192 6.07 6.46 2.70
C ILE A 192 6.60 6.39 4.13
N LEU A 193 7.10 5.23 4.56
CA LEU A 193 7.69 5.06 5.89
C LEU A 193 9.01 5.84 6.04
N ALA A 194 9.79 5.97 4.97
CA ALA A 194 10.97 6.81 4.92
C ALA A 194 10.61 8.29 5.18
N VAL A 195 9.60 8.80 4.47
CA VAL A 195 9.07 10.16 4.65
C VAL A 195 8.50 10.35 6.05
N HIS A 196 7.70 9.39 6.54
CA HIS A 196 7.14 9.44 7.88
C HIS A 196 8.24 9.56 8.94
N LYS A 197 9.28 8.71 8.87
CA LYS A 197 10.38 8.79 9.83
C LYS A 197 11.22 10.07 9.65
N ALA A 198 11.37 10.60 8.43
CA ALA A 198 12.02 11.89 8.21
C ALA A 198 11.28 13.04 8.93
N ILE A 199 9.94 13.06 8.86
CA ILE A 199 9.10 14.00 9.60
C ILE A 199 9.27 13.79 11.11
N SER A 200 9.22 12.55 11.60
CA SER A 200 9.43 12.26 13.03
C SER A 200 10.79 12.78 13.51
N VAL A 201 11.86 12.57 12.74
CA VAL A 201 13.20 13.06 13.08
C VAL A 201 13.25 14.59 13.08
N CYS A 202 12.59 15.26 12.14
CA CYS A 202 12.51 16.72 12.16
C CYS A 202 11.84 17.24 13.43
N ILE A 203 10.76 16.58 13.88
CA ILE A 203 10.08 16.93 15.14
C ILE A 203 10.98 16.64 16.35
N GLU A 204 11.57 15.44 16.41
CA GLU A 204 12.49 15.00 17.50
C GLU A 204 13.72 15.92 17.65
N LYS A 205 14.17 16.54 16.55
CA LYS A 205 15.33 17.43 16.50
C LYS A 205 14.97 18.92 16.46
N GLU A 206 13.70 19.26 16.65
CA GLU A 206 13.19 20.64 16.65
C GLU A 206 13.54 21.41 15.35
N ILE A 207 13.57 20.70 14.21
CA ILE A 207 13.83 21.28 12.89
C ILE A 207 12.56 21.95 12.37
N MET A 208 12.50 23.27 12.48
CA MET A 208 11.32 24.06 12.11
C MET A 208 11.14 24.27 10.60
N LYS A 209 12.23 24.30 9.83
CA LYS A 209 12.22 24.52 8.38
C LYS A 209 12.99 23.39 7.69
N ALA A 210 12.28 22.41 7.17
CA ALA A 210 12.86 21.29 6.43
C ALA A 210 12.27 21.19 5.03
N VAL A 211 13.09 20.72 4.08
CA VAL A 211 12.65 20.23 2.77
C VAL A 211 13.05 18.76 2.68
N ILE A 212 12.06 17.91 2.36
CA ILE A 212 12.25 16.47 2.26
C ILE A 212 12.28 16.09 0.78
N PHE A 213 13.39 15.51 0.34
CA PHE A 213 13.61 15.03 -1.01
C PHE A 213 13.23 13.55 -1.11
N VAL A 214 12.31 13.26 -2.03
CA VAL A 214 11.73 11.94 -2.26
C VAL A 214 11.78 11.65 -3.76
N ASP A 215 12.34 10.52 -4.15
CA ASP A 215 12.46 10.09 -5.56
C ASP A 215 11.30 9.20 -6.03
N SER A 216 10.32 8.95 -5.16
CA SER A 216 9.14 8.12 -5.45
C SER A 216 7.90 8.95 -5.81
N LYS A 217 7.63 9.09 -7.11
CA LYS A 217 6.37 9.70 -7.62
C LYS A 217 5.14 9.03 -7.03
N SER A 218 5.17 7.69 -6.89
CA SER A 218 4.05 6.93 -6.31
C SER A 218 3.76 7.25 -4.84
N ALA A 219 4.80 7.50 -4.03
CA ALA A 219 4.65 7.90 -2.65
C ALA A 219 4.11 9.33 -2.56
N LEU A 220 4.71 10.26 -3.32
CA LEU A 220 4.26 11.65 -3.38
C LEU A 220 2.79 11.77 -3.80
N SER A 221 2.35 11.01 -4.81
CA SER A 221 0.95 11.01 -5.23
C SER A 221 -0.01 10.55 -4.14
N LYS A 222 0.36 9.56 -3.32
CA LYS A 222 -0.47 9.09 -2.20
C LYS A 222 -0.50 10.07 -1.03
N ILE A 223 0.58 10.81 -0.82
CA ILE A 223 0.66 11.84 0.23
C ILE A 223 -0.09 13.10 -0.20
N SER A 224 -0.11 13.42 -1.49
CA SER A 224 -0.80 14.61 -2.02
C SER A 224 -2.32 14.47 -2.08
N THR A 225 -2.82 13.25 -2.26
CA THR A 225 -4.26 12.97 -2.22
C THR A 225 -4.74 12.95 -0.78
N VAL A 226 -5.37 14.04 -0.35
CA VAL A 226 -6.35 13.96 0.72
C VAL A 226 -7.57 13.31 0.08
N ASP A 227 -7.73 11.99 0.26
CA ASP A 227 -8.87 11.24 -0.29
C ASP A 227 -10.17 11.96 0.07
N SER A 228 -10.83 12.53 -0.94
CA SER A 228 -12.19 13.08 -0.90
C SER A 228 -13.22 11.97 -1.05
#